data_AF-A0A7G2S9B5-F1
#
_entry.id   AF-A0A7G2S9B5-F1
#
_cell.length_a   1.000
_cell.length_b   1.000
_cell.length_c   1.000
_cell.angle_alpha   90.00
_cell.angle_beta   90.00
_cell.angle_gamma   90.00
#
_symmetry.space_group_name_H-M   'P 1'
#
loop_
_entity.id
_entity.type
_entity.pdbx_description
1 polymer ?
#
loop_
_entity_poly.entity_id
_entity_poly.type
_entity_poly.pdbx_seq_one_letter_code
_entity_poly.pdbx_strand_id
1 'polypeptide(L)'
;MAKKKAKKKAKRKRNYRKEYDNYHGKPKQRANRSKRNGARRKLGLPVGNPKEADHKTSLKAGGSNNRSNLRAVSRTTNRRKGSRSV
;
A
#
# COMPACT_ATOMS: atom_id res chain seq x y z
N MET A 1 -29.13 12.38 41.23
CA MET A 1 -28.64 12.96 39.96
C MET A 1 -27.13 12.71 39.81
N ALA A 2 -26.71 11.57 39.25
CA ALA A 2 -25.30 11.23 39.10
C ALA A 2 -24.82 11.57 37.66
N LYS A 3 -23.98 12.62 37.53
CA LYS A 3 -23.44 13.09 36.25
C LYS A 3 -22.46 12.04 35.68
N LYS A 4 -22.91 11.28 34.68
CA LYS A 4 -22.09 10.35 33.88
C LYS A 4 -21.10 11.17 33.02
N LYS A 5 -19.88 11.44 33.51
CA LYS A 5 -18.81 12.09 32.74
C LYS A 5 -18.37 11.18 31.58
N ALA A 6 -18.87 11.44 30.38
CA ALA A 6 -18.36 10.82 29.16
C ALA A 6 -16.92 11.29 28.89
N LYS A 7 -15.93 10.43 29.17
CA LYS A 7 -14.52 10.68 28.84
C LYS A 7 -14.36 10.68 27.30
N LYS A 8 -14.35 11.87 26.69
CA LYS A 8 -14.04 12.07 25.27
C LYS A 8 -12.61 11.58 25.02
N LYS A 9 -12.44 10.43 24.36
CA LYS A 9 -11.14 9.83 24.03
C LYS A 9 -10.39 10.81 23.10
N ALA A 10 -9.41 11.53 23.63
CA ALA A 10 -8.58 12.43 22.84
C ALA A 10 -7.93 11.64 21.68
N LYS A 11 -8.12 12.11 20.45
CA LYS A 11 -7.53 11.52 19.25
C LYS A 11 -6.01 11.65 19.35
N ARG A 12 -5.32 10.59 19.78
CA ARG A 12 -3.84 10.56 19.87
C ARG A 12 -3.24 11.00 18.54
N LYS A 13 -2.38 12.02 18.56
CA LYS A 13 -1.62 12.48 17.39
C LYS A 13 -0.77 11.32 16.87
N ARG A 14 -0.83 11.05 15.57
CA ARG A 14 -0.04 9.97 14.93
C ARG A 14 1.45 10.32 15.04
N ASN A 15 2.24 9.46 15.67
CA ASN A 15 3.68 9.63 15.78
C ASN A 15 4.36 8.97 14.56
N TYR A 16 4.65 9.78 13.54
CA TYR A 16 5.27 9.32 12.30
C TYR A 16 6.70 8.79 12.48
N ARG A 17 7.47 9.37 13.41
CA ARG A 17 8.84 8.90 13.69
C ARG A 17 8.82 7.47 14.22
N LYS A 18 7.98 7.22 15.23
CA LYS A 18 7.80 5.89 15.80
C LYS A 18 7.33 4.86 14.75
N GLU A 19 6.46 5.25 13.83
CA GLU A 19 6.02 4.35 12.74
C GLU A 19 7.14 4.05 11.75
N TYR A 20 7.98 5.03 11.44
CA TYR A 20 9.14 4.81 10.58
C TYR A 20 10.11 3.83 11.24
N ASP A 21 10.49 4.08 12.49
CA ASP A 21 11.46 3.26 13.22
C ASP A 21 10.95 1.81 13.38
N ASN A 22 9.65 1.65 13.67
CA ASN A 22 9.06 0.33 13.90
C ASN A 22 8.69 -0.44 12.62
N TYR A 23 8.52 0.23 11.48
CA TYR A 23 7.99 -0.39 10.26
C TYR A 23 8.71 0.06 9.00
N HIS A 24 8.59 1.33 8.59
CA HIS A 24 9.06 1.77 7.26
C HIS A 24 10.58 1.74 7.09
N GLY A 25 11.33 1.93 8.18
CA GLY A 25 12.79 1.86 8.20
C GLY A 25 13.34 0.43 8.09
N LYS A 26 12.51 -0.60 8.36
CA LYS A 26 12.95 -2.00 8.28
C LYS A 26 13.42 -2.34 6.86
N PRO A 27 14.56 -3.04 6.70
CA PRO A 27 15.08 -3.42 5.38
C PRO A 27 14.05 -4.09 4.48
N LYS A 28 13.22 -5.00 5.04
CA LYS A 28 12.12 -5.67 4.36
C LYS A 28 11.10 -4.69 3.77
N GLN A 29 10.70 -3.66 4.51
CA GLN A 29 9.72 -2.67 4.03
C GLN A 29 10.30 -1.75 2.96
N ARG A 30 11.58 -1.37 3.11
CA ARG A 30 12.32 -0.65 2.08
C ARG A 30 12.41 -1.46 0.78
N ALA A 31 12.73 -2.75 0.86
CA ALA A 31 12.76 -3.64 -0.29
C ALA A 31 11.38 -3.78 -0.95
N ASN A 32 10.31 -3.94 -0.16
CA ASN A 32 8.94 -3.99 -0.68
C ASN A 32 8.51 -2.68 -1.36
N ARG A 33 8.92 -1.52 -0.83
CA ARG A 33 8.72 -0.22 -1.48
C ARG A 33 9.48 -0.14 -2.80
N SER A 34 10.74 -0.57 -2.83
CA SER A 34 11.56 -0.62 -4.04
C SER A 34 10.90 -1.48 -5.12
N LYS A 35 10.41 -2.67 -4.78
CA LYS A 35 9.67 -3.55 -5.72
C LYS A 35 8.44 -2.86 -6.33
N ARG A 36 7.64 -2.14 -5.52
CA ARG A 36 6.47 -1.38 -5.99
C ARG A 36 6.86 -0.22 -6.92
N ASN A 37 7.91 0.52 -6.57
CA ASN A 37 8.43 1.59 -7.41
C ASN A 37 8.97 1.04 -8.75
N GLY A 38 9.67 -0.09 -8.70
CA GLY A 38 10.13 -0.80 -9.89
C GLY A 38 8.97 -1.25 -10.78
N ALA A 39 7.86 -1.72 -10.21
CA ALA A 39 6.66 -2.08 -10.96
C ALA A 39 6.07 -0.87 -11.71
N ARG A 40 5.97 0.30 -11.03
CA ARG A 40 5.53 1.55 -11.67
C ARG A 40 6.48 1.98 -12.78
N ARG A 41 7.79 1.90 -12.55
CA ARG A 41 8.80 2.28 -13.55
C ARG A 41 8.74 1.36 -14.77
N LYS A 42 8.60 0.05 -14.57
CA LYS A 42 8.37 -0.91 -15.66
C LYS A 42 7.14 -0.52 -16.47
N LEU A 43 6.01 -0.21 -15.83
CA LEU A 43 4.79 0.21 -16.52
C LEU A 43 4.83 1.63 -17.11
N GLY A 44 5.92 2.38 -16.96
CA GLY A 44 6.02 3.75 -17.47
C GLY A 44 5.06 4.72 -16.79
N LEU A 45 4.71 4.48 -15.52
CA LEU A 45 3.79 5.34 -14.77
C LEU A 45 4.56 6.46 -14.05
N PRO A 46 4.52 7.72 -14.55
CA PRO A 46 5.23 8.83 -13.91
C PRO A 46 4.64 9.15 -12.52
N VAL A 47 5.35 9.98 -11.77
CA VAL A 47 4.83 10.60 -10.56
C VAL A 47 3.59 11.42 -10.93
N GLY A 48 2.52 11.30 -10.15
CA GLY A 48 1.24 11.97 -10.42
C GLY A 48 0.26 11.19 -11.32
N ASN A 49 0.70 10.12 -12.01
CA ASN A 49 -0.24 9.32 -12.80
C ASN A 49 -1.30 8.66 -11.89
N PRO A 50 -2.61 8.82 -12.18
CA PRO A 50 -3.69 8.31 -11.34
C PRO A 50 -3.83 6.78 -11.37
N LYS A 51 -3.20 6.10 -12.35
CA LYS A 51 -3.22 4.64 -12.44
C LYS A 51 -2.30 3.99 -11.40
N GLU A 52 -2.70 2.81 -10.94
CA GLU A 52 -1.95 1.96 -10.04
C GLU A 52 -1.33 0.77 -10.80
N ALA A 53 -0.18 0.30 -10.34
CA ALA A 53 0.46 -0.92 -10.84
C ALA A 53 -0.16 -2.12 -10.13
N ASP A 54 -1.03 -2.86 -10.83
CA ASP A 54 -1.68 -4.07 -10.34
C ASP A 54 -0.92 -5.31 -10.80
N HIS A 55 -0.84 -6.30 -9.90
CA HIS A 55 -0.30 -7.63 -10.18
C HIS A 55 -1.47 -8.55 -10.51
N LYS A 56 -1.54 -9.11 -11.73
CA LYS A 56 -2.62 -10.01 -12.16
C LYS A 56 -2.82 -11.15 -11.15
N THR A 57 -1.73 -11.89 -10.91
CA THR A 57 -1.59 -12.81 -9.78
C THR A 57 -0.94 -12.09 -8.61
N SER A 58 -1.57 -12.14 -7.43
CA SER A 58 -1.02 -11.49 -6.24
C SER A 58 0.33 -12.09 -5.84
N LEU A 59 1.22 -11.27 -5.26
CA LEU A 59 2.53 -11.75 -4.78
C LEU A 59 2.41 -12.82 -3.68
N LYS A 60 1.30 -12.81 -2.92
CA LYS A 60 1.00 -13.84 -1.91
C LYS A 60 0.63 -15.18 -2.57
N ALA A 61 0.00 -15.13 -3.75
CA ALA A 61 -0.43 -16.30 -4.52
C ALA A 61 0.62 -16.74 -5.57
N GLY A 62 1.91 -16.42 -5.36
CA GLY A 62 2.99 -16.84 -6.27
C GLY A 62 3.22 -15.92 -7.48
N GLY A 63 2.55 -14.77 -7.55
CA GLY A 63 2.79 -13.79 -8.61
C GLY A 63 4.21 -13.19 -8.57
N SER A 64 4.64 -12.65 -9.72
CA SER A 64 5.97 -12.04 -9.88
C SER A 64 5.89 -10.53 -10.15
N ASN A 65 7.04 -9.85 -10.09
CA ASN A 65 7.15 -8.43 -10.47
C ASN A 65 7.59 -8.24 -11.94
N ASN A 66 7.39 -9.26 -12.77
CA ASN A 66 7.71 -9.25 -14.19
C ASN A 66 6.63 -8.52 -14.97
N ARG A 67 7.01 -7.92 -16.10
CA ARG A 67 6.10 -7.11 -16.91
C ARG A 67 4.86 -7.90 -17.35
N SER A 68 4.99 -9.21 -17.58
CA SER A 68 3.87 -10.12 -17.90
C SER A 68 2.78 -10.19 -16.82
N ASN A 69 3.15 -10.05 -15.55
CA ASN A 69 2.23 -10.05 -14.41
C ASN A 69 1.75 -8.65 -13.99
N LEU A 70 2.26 -7.58 -14.63
CA LEU A 70 1.92 -6.21 -14.29
C LEU A 70 0.91 -5.62 -15.28
N ARG A 71 -0.03 -4.83 -14.77
CA ARG A 71 -0.91 -4.00 -15.60
C ARG A 71 -1.18 -2.65 -14.93
N ALA A 72 -1.39 -1.62 -15.74
CA ALA A 72 -1.78 -0.30 -15.27
C ALA A 72 -3.31 -0.21 -15.24
N VAL A 73 -3.90 -0.05 -14.06
CA VAL A 73 -5.36 0.00 -13.87
C VAL A 73 -5.77 1.23 -13.07
N SER A 74 -7.07 1.55 -13.06
CA SER A 74 -7.58 2.61 -12.19
C SER A 74 -7.45 2.21 -10.71
N ARG A 75 -7.40 3.21 -9.83
CA ARG A 75 -7.40 3.00 -8.37
C ARG A 75 -8.58 2.14 -7.91
N THR A 76 -9.76 2.43 -8.44
CA THR A 76 -11.00 1.72 -8.06
C THR A 76 -10.90 0.25 -8.43
N THR A 77 -10.44 -0.06 -9.64
CA THR A 77 -10.28 -1.44 -10.11
C THR A 77 -9.28 -2.22 -9.24
N ASN A 78 -8.10 -1.65 -8.97
CA ASN A 78 -7.07 -2.32 -8.17
C ASN A 78 -7.53 -2.55 -6.72
N ARG A 79 -8.11 -1.52 -6.09
CA ARG A 79 -8.55 -1.59 -4.69
C ARG A 79 -9.72 -2.53 -4.51
N ARG A 80 -10.65 -2.60 -5.48
CA ARG A 80 -11.76 -3.56 -5.47
C ARG A 80 -11.30 -4.99 -5.62
N LYS A 81 -10.24 -5.23 -6.41
CA LYS A 81 -9.59 -6.55 -6.57
C LYS A 81 -8.90 -7.00 -5.28
N GLY A 82 -8.12 -6.11 -4.66
CA GLY A 82 -7.38 -6.41 -3.43
C GLY A 82 -6.38 -7.56 -3.65
N SER A 83 -6.38 -8.55 -2.75
CA SER A 83 -5.50 -9.72 -2.84
C SER A 83 -6.02 -10.84 -3.75
N ARG A 84 -7.19 -10.66 -4.38
CA ARG A 84 -7.72 -11.65 -5.32
C ARG A 84 -6.84 -11.66 -6.57
N SER A 85 -6.49 -12.85 -7.03
CA SER A 85 -5.86 -13.06 -8.32
C SER A 85 -6.94 -13.13 -9.39
N VAL A 86 -6.67 -12.57 -10.57
CA VAL A 86 -7.52 -12.64 -11.77
C VAL A 86 -6.65 -12.80 -13.00
#